data_AF-A0A497ND99-F1
#
_entry.id   AF-A0A497ND99-F1
#
_cell.length_a   1.000
_cell.length_b   1.000
_cell.length_c   1.000
_cell.angle_alpha   90.00
_cell.angle_beta   90.00
_cell.angle_gamma   90.00
#
_symmetry.space_group_name_H-M   'P 1'
#
loop_
_entity.id
_entity.type
_entity.pdbx_description
1 polymer ?
#
loop_
_entity_poly.entity_id
_entity_poly.type
_entity_poly.pdbx_seq_one_letter_code
_entity_poly.pdbx_strand_id
1 'polypeptide(L)'
;MKADKIWLAGLAVTILLIILTVTFIAENGFPSFKLAKYEWNAVKISDRMGAEVASFTWNSRSIDVIGQIIVLFGAAVGCLLIFRREGEKRDEYA
;
A
#
# COMPACT_ATOMS: atom_id res chain seq x y z
N MET A 1 26.31 6.99 3.09
CA MET A 1 25.30 7.67 3.93
C MET A 1 25.59 7.28 5.37
N LYS A 2 25.83 8.23 6.28
CA LYS A 2 25.91 7.89 7.70
C LYS A 2 24.52 7.42 8.13
N ALA A 3 24.46 6.31 8.87
CA ALA A 3 23.20 5.82 9.40
C ALA A 3 22.76 6.77 10.53
N ASP A 4 21.94 7.76 10.18
CA ASP A 4 21.39 8.68 11.16
C ASP A 4 20.34 7.98 12.03
N LYS A 5 20.23 8.42 13.28
CA LYS A 5 19.35 7.80 14.29
C LYS A 5 17.89 7.68 13.81
N ILE A 6 17.44 8.65 13.00
CA ILE A 6 16.11 8.67 12.38
C ILE A 6 15.96 7.54 11.36
N TRP A 7 16.97 7.33 10.52
CA TRP A 7 16.97 6.25 9.53
C TRP A 7 16.96 4.88 10.21
N LEU A 8 17.74 4.73 11.28
CA LEU A 8 17.77 3.50 12.08
C LEU A 8 16.42 3.22 12.76
N ALA A 9 15.77 4.26 13.32
CA ALA A 9 14.47 4.14 13.94
C ALA A 9 13.39 3.76 12.91
N GLY A 10 13.41 4.37 11.72
CA GLY A 10 12.52 4.02 10.63
C GLY A 10 12.68 2.55 10.21
N LEU A 11 13.93 2.10 10.02
CA LEU A 11 14.24 0.71 9.69
C LEU A 11 13.72 -0.27 10.77
N ALA A 12 13.94 0.05 12.05
CA ALA A 12 13.48 -0.79 13.16
C ALA A 12 11.94 -0.90 13.19
N VAL A 13 11.23 0.21 12.98
CA VAL A 13 9.76 0.22 12.92
C VAL A 13 9.25 -0.56 11.72
N THR A 14 9.89 -0.45 10.55
CA THR A 14 9.53 -1.23 9.36
C THR A 14 9.71 -2.72 9.59
N ILE A 15 10.85 -3.15 10.16
CA ILE A 15 11.10 -4.56 10.48
C ILE A 15 10.05 -5.08 11.47
N LEU A 16 9.73 -4.30 12.52
CA LEU A 16 8.70 -4.65 13.49
C LEU A 16 7.34 -4.84 12.83
N LEU A 17 6.94 -3.92 11.94
CA LEU A 17 5.68 -4.00 11.20
C LEU A 17 5.61 -5.25 10.30
N ILE A 18 6.72 -5.60 9.63
CA ILE A 18 6.80 -6.81 8.81
C ILE A 18 6.61 -8.06 9.67
N ILE A 19 7.32 -8.15 10.80
CA ILE A 19 7.20 -9.29 11.72
C ILE A 19 5.76 -9.41 12.23
N LEU A 20 5.19 -8.32 12.73
CA LEU A 20 3.80 -8.29 13.20
C LEU A 20 2.83 -8.73 12.12
N THR A 21 3.00 -8.26 10.89
CA THR A 21 2.14 -8.62 9.77
C THR A 21 2.25 -10.11 9.43
N VAL A 22 3.48 -10.65 9.33
CA VAL A 22 3.71 -12.06 9.01
C VAL A 22 3.17 -12.97 10.12
N THR A 23 3.44 -12.65 11.40
CA THR A 23 2.92 -13.39 12.54
C THR A 23 1.40 -13.34 12.57
N PHE A 24 0.81 -12.16 12.36
CA PHE A 24 -0.65 -12.01 12.28
C PHE A 24 -1.26 -12.88 11.18
N ILE A 25 -0.64 -12.93 10.00
CA ILE A 25 -1.06 -13.77 8.87
C ILE A 25 -0.93 -15.27 9.20
N ALA A 26 0.17 -15.67 9.83
CA ALA A 26 0.46 -17.06 10.17
C ALA A 26 -0.48 -17.59 11.26
N GLU A 27 -0.73 -16.80 12.31
CA GLU A 27 -1.58 -17.19 13.45
C GLU A 27 -3.07 -17.15 13.12
N ASN A 28 -3.51 -16.13 12.38
CA ASN A 28 -4.92 -15.99 12.02
C ASN A 28 -5.28 -16.73 10.72
N GLY A 29 -4.30 -17.34 10.05
CA GLY A 29 -4.46 -18.10 8.81
C GLY A 29 -5.24 -17.31 7.76
N PHE A 30 -4.56 -16.50 6.95
CA PHE A 30 -5.10 -15.64 5.87
C PHE A 30 -6.57 -15.98 5.46
N PRO A 31 -7.59 -15.34 6.09
CA PRO A 31 -8.98 -15.60 5.76
C PRO A 31 -9.42 -14.82 4.51
N SER A 32 -8.49 -14.26 3.74
CA SER A 32 -8.75 -13.51 2.50
C SER A 32 -9.53 -14.34 1.48
N PHE A 33 -9.51 -15.68 1.62
CA PHE A 33 -10.33 -16.59 0.82
C PHE A 33 -11.38 -17.37 1.62
N LYS A 34 -11.40 -17.29 2.96
CA LYS A 34 -12.46 -17.91 3.79
C LYS A 34 -13.71 -17.02 3.87
N LEU A 35 -13.52 -15.70 3.87
CA LEU A 35 -14.60 -14.71 3.77
C LEU A 35 -14.95 -14.32 2.34
N ALA A 36 -14.12 -14.71 1.36
CA ALA A 36 -14.51 -14.69 -0.04
C ALA A 36 -15.61 -15.74 -0.21
N LYS A 37 -16.86 -15.36 0.08
CA LYS A 37 -18.02 -16.10 -0.41
C LYS A 37 -17.77 -16.33 -1.90
N TYR A 38 -17.80 -17.59 -2.34
CA TYR A 38 -17.89 -17.97 -3.74
C TYR A 38 -19.27 -17.56 -4.31
N GLU A 39 -19.80 -16.42 -3.92
CA GLU A 39 -20.88 -15.76 -4.64
C GLU A 39 -20.16 -14.92 -5.70
N TRP A 40 -19.85 -15.56 -6.82
CA TRP A 40 -19.25 -14.91 -7.98
C TRP A 40 -20.26 -13.93 -8.57
N ASN A 41 -20.41 -12.76 -7.94
CA ASN A 41 -21.24 -11.67 -8.41
C ASN A 41 -20.47 -10.90 -9.49
N ALA A 42 -20.48 -11.46 -10.70
CA ALA A 42 -19.97 -10.78 -11.87
C ALA A 42 -20.78 -9.50 -12.10
N VAL A 43 -20.08 -8.36 -12.17
CA VAL A 43 -20.69 -7.11 -12.64
C VAL A 43 -21.12 -7.33 -14.10
N LYS A 44 -22.40 -7.12 -14.40
CA LYS A 44 -22.90 -7.28 -15.77
C LYS A 44 -22.29 -6.19 -16.65
N ILE A 45 -21.87 -6.56 -17.84
CA ILE A 45 -21.42 -5.60 -18.85
C ILE A 45 -22.63 -4.70 -19.19
N SER A 46 -22.51 -3.42 -18.86
CA SER A 46 -23.55 -2.40 -19.04
C SER A 46 -22.91 -1.01 -19.18
N ASP A 47 -23.68 -0.02 -19.63
CA ASP A 47 -23.24 1.38 -19.69
C ASP A 47 -22.89 1.96 -18.30
N ARG A 48 -23.29 1.28 -17.21
CA ARG A 48 -23.03 1.66 -15.82
C ARG A 48 -21.90 0.88 -15.16
N MET A 49 -21.17 0.08 -15.93
CA MET A 49 -20.12 -0.81 -15.43
C MET A 49 -19.09 -0.09 -14.54
N GLY A 50 -18.70 1.14 -14.85
CA GLY A 50 -17.77 1.91 -14.01
C GLY A 50 -18.28 2.14 -12.58
N ALA A 51 -19.54 2.54 -12.43
CA ALA A 51 -20.16 2.77 -11.13
C ALA A 51 -20.40 1.46 -10.37
N GLU A 52 -20.79 0.39 -11.07
CA GLU A 52 -21.00 -0.93 -10.48
C GLU A 52 -19.70 -1.57 -10.01
N VAL A 53 -18.62 -1.47 -10.80
CA VAL A 53 -17.29 -1.95 -10.40
C VAL A 53 -16.74 -1.13 -9.23
N ALA A 54 -16.94 0.19 -9.20
CA ALA A 54 -16.52 1.02 -8.07
C ALA A 54 -17.27 0.62 -6.78
N SER A 55 -18.59 0.45 -6.86
CA SER A 55 -19.43 0.00 -5.74
C SER A 55 -19.04 -1.40 -5.26
N PHE A 56 -18.84 -2.35 -6.18
CA PHE A 56 -18.39 -3.70 -5.85
C PHE A 56 -17.02 -3.70 -5.17
N THR A 57 -16.06 -2.96 -5.73
CA THR A 57 -14.71 -2.90 -5.18
C THR A 57 -14.71 -2.28 -3.79
N TRP A 58 -15.50 -1.23 -3.56
CA TRP A 58 -15.60 -0.61 -2.23
C TRP A 58 -16.31 -1.49 -1.20
N ASN A 59 -17.37 -2.20 -1.59
CA ASN A 59 -18.19 -2.97 -0.65
C ASN A 59 -17.64 -4.38 -0.39
N SER A 60 -16.98 -4.99 -1.38
CA SER A 60 -16.51 -6.38 -1.33
C SER A 60 -14.99 -6.53 -1.26
N ARG A 61 -14.24 -5.50 -1.69
CA ARG A 61 -12.77 -5.52 -1.79
C ARG A 61 -12.12 -4.23 -1.25
N SER A 62 -12.71 -3.61 -0.23
CA SER A 62 -12.25 -2.33 0.35
C SER A 62 -10.77 -2.35 0.77
N ILE A 63 -10.32 -3.46 1.34
CA ILE A 63 -8.92 -3.65 1.79
C ILE A 63 -7.94 -3.52 0.62
N ASP A 64 -8.31 -4.03 -0.56
CA ASP A 64 -7.46 -3.95 -1.75
C ASP A 64 -7.32 -2.50 -2.24
N VAL A 65 -8.40 -1.71 -2.17
CA VAL A 65 -8.39 -0.27 -2.51
C VAL A 65 -7.51 0.52 -1.54
N ILE A 66 -7.66 0.28 -0.24
CA ILE A 66 -6.84 0.92 0.80
C ILE A 66 -5.37 0.57 0.58
N GLY A 67 -5.06 -0.70 0.30
CA GLY A 67 -3.71 -1.15 -0.04
C GLY A 67 -3.13 -0.43 -1.25
N GLN A 68 -3.90 -0.30 -2.34
CA GLN A 68 -3.48 0.44 -3.53
C GLN A 68 -3.17 1.92 -3.23
N ILE A 69 -4.00 2.59 -2.41
CA ILE A 69 -3.77 3.99 -2.02
C ILE A 69 -2.46 4.13 -1.24
N ILE A 70 -2.16 3.23 -0.31
CA ILE A 70 -0.92 3.26 0.46
C ILE A 70 0.30 3.09 -0.45
N VAL A 71 0.23 2.16 -1.41
CA VAL A 71 1.32 1.92 -2.38
C VAL A 71 1.53 3.17 -3.24
N LEU A 72 0.46 3.76 -3.78
CA LEU A 72 0.53 4.98 -4.60
C LEU A 72 1.11 6.15 -3.80
N PHE A 73 0.67 6.33 -2.56
CA PHE A 73 1.19 7.36 -1.67
C PHE A 73 2.68 7.17 -1.37
N GLY A 74 3.09 5.95 -1.04
CA GLY A 74 4.49 5.61 -0.82
C GLY A 74 5.37 5.88 -2.05
N ALA A 75 4.87 5.54 -3.24
CA ALA A 75 5.56 5.84 -4.50
C ALA A 75 5.72 7.36 -4.71
N ALA A 76 4.64 8.13 -4.50
CA ALA A 76 4.68 9.60 -4.64
C ALA A 76 5.68 10.25 -3.67
N VAL A 77 5.65 9.85 -2.39
CA VAL A 77 6.61 10.33 -1.38
C VAL A 77 8.03 9.93 -1.75
N GLY A 78 8.25 8.71 -2.24
CA GLY A 78 9.55 8.24 -2.71
C GLY A 78 10.11 9.12 -3.84
N CYS A 79 9.29 9.41 -4.85
CA CYS A 79 9.66 10.31 -5.94
C CYS A 79 10.03 11.71 -5.43
N LEU A 80 9.23 12.29 -4.53
CA LEU A 80 9.52 13.60 -3.94
C LEU A 80 10.84 13.62 -3.18
N LEU A 81 11.15 12.57 -2.41
CA LEU A 81 12.39 12.47 -1.65
C LEU A 81 13.62 12.36 -2.58
N ILE A 82 13.51 11.62 -3.69
CA ILE A 82 14.56 11.51 -4.70
C ILE A 82 14.84 12.89 -5.30
N PHE A 83 13.81 13.57 -5.80
CA PHE A 83 13.97 14.89 -6.43
C PHE A 83 14.46 15.96 -5.46
N ARG A 84 14.02 15.96 -4.20
CA ARG A 84 14.50 16.89 -3.18
C ARG A 84 16.01 16.73 -2.94
N ARG A 85 16.48 15.49 -2.88
CA ARG A 85 17.90 15.18 -2.68
C ARG A 85 18.76 15.57 -3.89
N GLU A 86 18.21 15.50 -5.10
CA GLU A 86 18.91 15.96 -6.31
C GLU A 86 18.98 17.48 -6.40
N GLY A 87 17.92 18.19 -5.99
CA GLY A 87 17.88 19.65 -5.90
C GLY A 87 18.92 20.21 -4.93
N GLU A 88 18.96 19.71 -3.69
CA GLU A 88 19.94 20.15 -2.68
C GLU A 88 21.39 19.97 -3.16
N LYS A 89 21.70 18.85 -3.83
CA LYS A 89 23.04 18.62 -4.38
C LYS A 89 23.40 19.62 -5.48
N ARG A 90 22.45 20.00 -6.34
CA ARG A 90 22.72 20.92 -7.45
C ARG A 90 23.02 22.34 -6.93
N ASP A 91 22.33 22.76 -5.88
CA ASP A 91 22.50 24.09 -5.27
C ASP A 91 23.80 24.16 -4.43
N GLU A 92 24.34 23.03 -3.98
CA GLU A 92 25.63 22.93 -3.27
C GLU A 92 26.85 23.06 -4.19
N TYR A 93 26.69 22.89 -5.51
CA TYR A 93 27.74 23.01 -6.53
C TYR A 93 27.56 24.24 -7.46
N ALA A 94 26.61 25.13 -7.18
CA ALA A 94 26.38 26.39 -7.88
C ALA A 94 26.93 27.57 -7.07
#